data_AF-A0A7C2UUZ2-F1
#
_entry.id   AF-A0A7C2UUZ2-F1
#
_cell.length_a   1.000
_cell.length_b   1.000
_cell.length_c   1.000
_cell.angle_alpha   90.00
_cell.angle_beta   90.00
_cell.angle_gamma   90.00
#
_symmetry.space_group_name_H-M   'P 1'
#
loop_
_entity.id
_entity.type
_entity.pdbx_description
1 polymer ?
#
loop_
_entity_poly.entity_id
_entity_poly.type
_entity_poly.pdbx_seq_one_letter_code
_entity_poly.pdbx_strand_id
1 'polypeptide(L)'
;MGGWFMRIAGKNEISGNIMSIVMNRDGIGLGRIFYGEYVEGGLIGEAGKLLSSVWDFGGVRRRWGNGASEFASIYGDLAIYVLRGYNGTLKGMFKVRGFGGANELNDGSIDVKHEGGVFRIKPSQGVEVNIAGDGFEIKVNTSGEFKVAFAGGDYVNSIDSALRDEGYVETRRRYWLNALMNGVDGRYLRTDLMRLCWYVILTNRCVVKNHPALRLPFNMPSKYVFRHQWLWDSSFHAIVLRHYDPRTAMEELENLLLNQKPDGRIPHEIFMSKEACRSFWGIDDYSPWTTQPPVLAVAVDAVLSKAWNSEFAERALKVLVKYD
;
A
#
# COMPACT_ATOMS: atom_id res chain seq x y z
N MET A 1 -9.03 -21.80 17.76
CA MET A 1 -8.46 -21.89 16.40
C MET A 1 -7.04 -21.37 16.47
N GLY A 2 -6.04 -22.18 16.09
CA GLY A 2 -4.63 -21.76 16.12
C GLY A 2 -4.39 -20.68 15.06
N GLY A 3 -3.81 -19.55 15.44
CA GLY A 3 -3.50 -18.47 14.50
C GLY A 3 -2.39 -18.87 13.54
N TRP A 4 -2.41 -18.30 12.33
CA TRP A 4 -1.32 -18.45 11.38
C TRP A 4 -0.05 -17.81 11.94
N PHE A 5 1.05 -18.53 11.86
CA PHE A 5 2.36 -18.02 12.23
C PHE A 5 3.30 -18.15 11.03
N MET A 6 3.52 -17.04 10.33
CA MET A 6 4.55 -16.93 9.29
C MET A 6 5.61 -15.94 9.78
N ARG A 7 6.87 -16.36 9.76
CA ARG A 7 8.02 -15.56 10.17
C ARG A 7 9.11 -15.67 9.12
N ILE A 8 9.54 -14.54 8.57
CA ILE A 8 10.51 -14.50 7.46
C ILE A 8 11.69 -13.64 7.88
N ALA A 9 12.91 -14.19 7.78
CA ALA A 9 14.13 -13.44 8.02
C ALA A 9 14.45 -12.52 6.84
N GLY A 10 14.87 -11.29 7.11
CA GLY A 10 15.36 -10.36 6.08
C GLY A 10 14.30 -9.72 5.19
N LYS A 11 13.03 -10.11 5.30
CA LYS A 11 11.93 -9.41 4.62
C LYS A 11 11.73 -8.02 5.23
N ASN A 12 11.80 -6.98 4.41
CA ASN A 12 11.82 -5.59 4.87
C ASN A 12 10.58 -4.79 4.47
N GLU A 13 9.62 -5.42 3.79
CA GLU A 13 8.47 -4.70 3.23
C GLU A 13 7.15 -5.14 3.87
N ILE A 14 6.32 -4.15 4.20
CA ILE A 14 4.97 -4.33 4.73
C ILE A 14 3.99 -3.41 4.01
N SER A 15 2.75 -3.86 3.87
CA SER A 15 1.69 -3.19 3.11
C SER A 15 0.41 -3.12 3.92
N GLY A 16 -0.30 -2.01 3.83
CA GLY A 16 -1.64 -1.78 4.36
C GLY A 16 -2.67 -1.67 3.23
N ASN A 17 -3.50 -0.62 3.25
CA ASN A 17 -4.44 -0.33 2.17
C ASN A 17 -3.73 0.27 0.95
N ILE A 18 -3.52 1.59 0.88
CA ILE A 18 -2.66 2.20 -0.15
C ILE A 18 -1.28 2.57 0.41
N MET A 19 -1.14 2.58 1.74
CA MET A 19 0.14 2.81 2.39
C MET A 19 1.04 1.55 2.38
N SER A 20 2.34 1.75 2.24
CA SER A 20 3.35 0.70 2.36
C SER A 20 4.69 1.21 2.88
N ILE A 21 5.49 0.33 3.48
CA ILE A 21 6.81 0.63 4.05
C ILE A 21 7.83 -0.35 3.49
N VAL A 22 9.04 0.17 3.23
CA VAL A 22 10.27 -0.59 3.02
C VAL A 22 11.30 -0.11 4.06
N MET A 23 11.72 -1.00 4.95
CA MET A 23 12.78 -0.72 5.92
C MET A 23 14.09 -0.39 5.19
N ASN A 24 14.89 0.53 5.74
CA ASN A 24 16.16 0.95 5.14
C ASN A 24 17.14 -0.23 5.10
N ARG A 25 17.45 -0.76 3.90
CA ARG A 25 18.25 -2.00 3.78
C ARG A 25 19.63 -1.89 4.42
N ASP A 26 20.27 -0.74 4.26
CA ASP A 26 21.67 -0.52 4.60
C ASP A 26 21.83 0.40 5.82
N GLY A 27 20.73 0.69 6.54
CA GLY A 27 20.77 1.60 7.68
C GLY A 27 19.57 1.55 8.62
N ILE A 28 19.56 2.44 9.60
CA ILE A 28 18.43 2.66 10.51
C ILE A 28 17.32 3.39 9.74
N GLY A 29 16.07 3.12 10.09
CA GLY A 29 14.93 3.87 9.61
C GLY A 29 14.12 3.22 8.49
N LEU A 30 13.27 4.03 7.90
CA LEU A 30 12.43 3.69 6.76
C LEU A 30 13.14 4.14 5.49
N GLY A 31 13.55 3.19 4.65
CA GLY A 31 14.15 3.50 3.36
C GLY A 31 13.12 4.10 2.41
N ARG A 32 11.90 3.57 2.44
CA ARG A 32 10.74 4.14 1.77
C ARG A 32 9.49 4.03 2.65
N ILE A 33 8.64 5.04 2.60
CA ILE A 33 7.22 4.97 2.95
C ILE A 33 6.43 5.59 1.80
N PHE A 34 5.36 4.90 1.41
CA PHE A 34 4.48 5.32 0.32
C PHE A 34 3.07 5.48 0.86
N TYR A 35 2.38 6.55 0.52
CA TYR A 35 0.93 6.67 0.64
C TYR A 35 0.32 6.68 -0.76
N GLY A 36 0.06 5.48 -1.29
CA GLY A 36 -0.28 5.29 -2.70
C GLY A 36 0.77 5.94 -3.60
N GLU A 37 0.31 6.60 -4.66
CA GLU A 37 1.15 7.43 -5.52
C GLU A 37 1.30 8.89 -5.06
N TYR A 38 0.63 9.28 -3.96
CA TYR A 38 0.53 10.67 -3.55
C TYR A 38 1.76 11.15 -2.78
N VAL A 39 2.27 10.31 -1.87
CA VAL A 39 3.43 10.67 -1.03
C VAL A 39 4.42 9.52 -1.08
N GLU A 40 5.67 9.87 -1.34
CA GLU A 40 6.80 8.96 -1.27
C GLU A 40 7.91 9.64 -0.49
N GLY A 41 8.37 9.01 0.59
CA GLY A 41 9.52 9.53 1.32
C GLY A 41 10.25 8.46 2.09
N GLY A 42 11.06 8.88 3.04
CA GLY A 42 11.81 7.99 3.91
C GLY A 42 12.30 8.76 5.12
N LEU A 43 12.85 8.04 6.09
CA LEU A 43 13.49 8.63 7.25
C LEU A 43 14.63 7.69 7.64
N ILE A 44 15.84 8.05 7.26
CA ILE A 44 17.02 7.19 7.33
C ILE A 44 18.09 7.75 8.26
N GLY A 45 18.80 6.86 8.94
CA GLY A 45 19.95 7.18 9.79
C GLY A 45 21.10 6.23 9.55
N GLU A 46 22.26 6.59 10.09
CA GLU A 46 23.42 5.70 10.11
C GLU A 46 23.14 4.45 10.95
N ALA A 47 23.86 3.38 10.66
CA ALA A 47 23.69 2.12 11.37
C ALA A 47 24.99 1.45 11.74
N GLY A 48 24.92 0.62 12.78
CA GLY A 48 25.94 -0.39 13.04
C GLY A 48 25.69 -1.66 12.22
N LYS A 49 26.32 -2.77 12.62
CA LYS A 49 26.07 -4.09 12.03
C LYS A 49 24.63 -4.55 12.29
N LEU A 50 23.86 -4.89 11.25
CA LEU A 50 22.55 -5.52 11.42
C LEU A 50 22.73 -6.92 12.05
N LEU A 51 22.10 -7.15 13.21
CA LEU A 51 22.18 -8.42 13.93
C LEU A 51 21.02 -9.35 13.59
N SER A 52 19.82 -8.81 13.44
CA SER A 52 18.63 -9.57 13.07
C SER A 52 17.61 -8.69 12.38
N SER A 53 16.95 -9.21 11.35
CA SER A 53 15.74 -8.62 10.76
C SER A 53 14.69 -9.71 10.61
N VAL A 54 13.52 -9.49 11.20
CA VAL A 54 12.44 -10.45 11.27
C VAL A 54 11.14 -9.77 10.89
N TRP A 55 10.47 -10.35 9.91
CA TRP A 55 9.10 -10.03 9.54
C TRP A 55 8.15 -11.08 10.10
N ASP A 56 7.01 -10.65 10.63
CA ASP A 56 5.85 -11.50 10.92
C ASP A 56 4.54 -10.73 10.66
N PHE A 57 3.39 -11.32 11.00
CA PHE A 57 2.10 -10.66 10.80
C PHE A 57 1.90 -9.40 11.65
N GLY A 58 2.70 -9.21 12.71
CA GLY A 58 2.69 -7.98 13.49
C GLY A 58 3.48 -6.85 12.82
N GLY A 59 4.55 -7.17 12.10
CA GLY A 59 5.36 -6.17 11.41
C GLY A 59 6.81 -6.60 11.22
N VAL A 60 7.69 -5.62 11.02
CA VAL A 60 9.15 -5.85 10.91
C VAL A 60 9.82 -5.43 12.19
N ARG A 61 10.71 -6.27 12.72
CA ARG A 61 11.57 -5.98 13.87
C ARG A 61 13.03 -6.17 13.51
N ARG A 62 13.86 -5.19 13.85
CA ARG A 62 15.31 -5.25 13.62
C ARG A 62 16.10 -4.95 14.87
N ARG A 63 17.31 -5.52 14.96
CA ARG A 63 18.27 -5.26 16.03
C ARG A 63 19.65 -5.02 15.43
N TRP A 64 20.40 -4.12 16.05
CA TRP A 64 21.66 -3.61 15.54
C TRP A 64 22.78 -3.71 16.58
N GLY A 65 24.01 -3.82 16.10
CA GLY A 65 25.21 -4.00 16.93
C GLY A 65 25.55 -2.78 17.79
N ASN A 66 25.02 -1.60 17.46
CA ASN A 66 25.12 -0.39 18.27
C ASN A 66 24.08 -0.32 19.40
N GLY A 67 23.29 -1.38 19.61
CA GLY A 67 22.24 -1.43 20.63
C GLY A 67 20.87 -0.94 20.16
N ALA A 68 20.77 -0.39 18.94
CA ALA A 68 19.50 0.09 18.41
C ALA A 68 18.54 -1.07 18.09
N SER A 69 17.24 -0.84 18.26
CA SER A 69 16.19 -1.74 17.81
C SER A 69 15.05 -0.97 17.14
N GLU A 70 14.43 -1.62 16.16
CA GLU A 70 13.37 -1.03 15.35
C GLU A 70 12.14 -1.91 15.34
N PHE A 71 10.98 -1.26 15.25
CA PHE A 71 9.71 -1.89 14.94
C PHE A 71 8.96 -1.03 13.92
N ALA A 72 8.42 -1.66 12.87
CA ALA A 72 7.52 -1.02 11.94
C ALA A 72 6.27 -1.88 11.74
N SER A 73 5.10 -1.25 11.75
CA SER A 73 3.83 -1.90 11.46
C SER A 73 2.89 -0.99 10.69
N ILE A 74 1.89 -1.60 10.06
CA ILE A 74 0.93 -0.92 9.19
C ILE A 74 -0.40 -1.67 9.17
N TYR A 75 -1.51 -0.93 9.27
CA TYR A 75 -2.87 -1.43 9.13
C TYR A 75 -3.76 -0.37 8.48
N GLY A 76 -4.45 -0.74 7.41
CA GLY A 76 -5.16 0.24 6.58
C GLY A 76 -4.19 1.31 6.07
N ASP A 77 -4.57 2.57 6.22
CA ASP A 77 -3.69 3.71 5.93
C ASP A 77 -3.18 4.37 7.23
N LEU A 78 -2.84 3.54 8.23
CA LEU A 78 -2.12 3.92 9.45
C LEU A 78 -0.83 3.10 9.60
N ALA A 79 0.29 3.77 9.78
CA ALA A 79 1.61 3.16 9.99
C ALA A 79 2.29 3.75 11.22
N ILE A 80 3.14 2.94 11.84
CA ILE A 80 3.98 3.32 12.97
C ILE A 80 5.40 2.80 12.72
N TYR A 81 6.38 3.65 13.01
CA TYR A 81 7.78 3.28 13.14
C TYR A 81 8.28 3.67 14.52
N VAL A 82 9.00 2.75 15.16
CA VAL A 82 9.54 2.90 16.50
C VAL A 82 11.02 2.54 16.47
N LEU A 83 11.85 3.42 16.99
CA LEU A 83 13.29 3.29 17.11
C LEU A 83 13.68 3.45 18.58
N ARG A 84 14.46 2.52 19.10
CA ARG A 84 14.90 2.52 20.51
C ARG A 84 16.40 2.32 20.60
N GLY A 85 17.02 2.99 21.57
CA GLY A 85 18.45 2.83 21.86
C GLY A 85 19.35 3.40 20.75
N TYR A 86 18.83 4.32 19.94
CA TYR A 86 19.59 5.01 18.90
C TYR A 86 19.91 6.43 19.35
N ASN A 87 21.16 6.83 19.12
CA ASN A 87 21.64 8.19 19.36
C ASN A 87 22.22 8.69 18.04
N GLY A 88 21.55 9.65 17.41
CA GLY A 88 21.98 10.18 16.13
C GLY A 88 20.89 10.97 15.42
N THR A 89 21.16 11.27 14.15
CA THR A 89 20.22 12.01 13.30
C THR A 89 19.50 11.04 12.37
N LEU A 90 18.19 11.25 12.18
CA LEU A 90 17.46 10.72 11.04
C LEU A 90 17.14 11.86 10.08
N LYS A 91 17.29 11.61 8.78
CA LYS A 91 16.97 12.56 7.71
C LYS A 91 16.08 11.89 6.68
N GLY A 92 15.15 12.64 6.15
CA GLY A 92 14.15 12.14 5.23
C GLY A 92 13.77 13.18 4.20
N MET A 93 13.66 12.77 2.94
CA MET A 93 13.06 13.59 1.88
C MET A 93 11.73 12.96 1.51
N PHE A 94 10.68 13.77 1.43
CA PHE A 94 9.34 13.39 1.05
C PHE A 94 8.95 14.16 -0.20
N LYS A 95 8.60 13.43 -1.26
CA LYS A 95 8.01 13.96 -2.49
C LYS A 95 6.51 13.79 -2.43
N VAL A 96 5.79 14.79 -2.91
CA VAL A 96 4.34 14.84 -2.83
C VAL A 96 3.78 15.21 -4.19
N ARG A 97 2.94 14.35 -4.75
CA ARG A 97 2.20 14.65 -5.97
C ARG A 97 1.07 15.63 -5.65
N GLY A 98 0.98 16.71 -6.43
CA GLY A 98 0.04 17.79 -6.17
C GLY A 98 0.35 18.54 -4.89
N PHE A 99 1.64 18.73 -4.60
CA PHE A 99 2.08 19.31 -3.34
C PHE A 99 1.46 20.68 -3.10
N GLY A 100 0.58 20.74 -2.08
CA GLY A 100 -0.09 21.97 -1.65
C GLY A 100 0.53 22.62 -0.41
N GLY A 101 1.70 22.14 0.02
CA GLY A 101 2.38 22.55 1.24
C GLY A 101 2.30 21.52 2.38
N ALA A 102 3.19 21.70 3.36
CA ALA A 102 3.22 20.95 4.61
C ALA A 102 3.03 21.93 5.78
N ASN A 103 2.00 21.71 6.61
CA ASN A 103 1.66 22.60 7.73
C ASN A 103 1.91 21.90 9.06
N GLU A 104 2.74 22.50 9.90
CA GLU A 104 2.90 22.04 11.28
C GLU A 104 1.71 22.50 12.13
N LEU A 105 1.14 21.57 12.89
CA LEU A 105 0.02 21.80 13.80
C LEU A 105 0.54 22.00 15.23
N ASN A 106 -0.30 22.59 16.09
CA ASN A 106 0.05 22.88 17.48
C ASN A 106 0.42 21.64 18.32
N ASP A 107 0.06 20.44 17.86
CA ASP A 107 0.34 19.17 18.53
C ASP A 107 1.58 18.45 17.98
N GLY A 108 2.38 19.12 17.14
CA GLY A 108 3.58 18.58 16.49
C GLY A 108 3.30 17.72 15.26
N SER A 109 2.04 17.57 14.85
CA SER A 109 1.70 16.90 13.60
C SER A 109 2.07 17.75 12.39
N ILE A 110 2.36 17.11 11.26
CA ILE A 110 2.62 17.74 9.98
C ILE A 110 1.55 17.26 9.00
N ASP A 111 0.69 18.18 8.54
CA ASP A 111 -0.32 17.93 7.51
C ASP A 111 0.22 18.25 6.13
N VAL A 112 0.30 17.21 5.29
CA VAL A 112 0.72 17.29 3.91
C VAL A 112 -0.51 17.22 3.01
N LYS A 113 -0.76 18.29 2.26
CA LYS A 113 -1.84 18.33 1.27
C LYS A 113 -1.39 17.74 -0.06
N HIS A 114 -2.22 16.89 -0.65
CA HIS A 114 -2.03 16.26 -1.95
C HIS A 114 -3.38 16.17 -2.69
N GLU A 115 -3.38 15.82 -3.99
CA GLU A 115 -4.61 15.75 -4.81
C GLU A 115 -5.70 14.84 -4.19
N GLY A 116 -5.28 13.76 -3.55
CA GLY A 116 -6.15 12.77 -2.90
C GLY A 116 -6.56 13.09 -1.46
N GLY A 117 -6.24 14.27 -0.91
CA GLY A 117 -6.62 14.68 0.45
C GLY A 117 -5.43 15.06 1.34
N VAL A 118 -5.41 14.50 2.56
CA VAL A 118 -4.41 14.81 3.59
C VAL A 118 -3.65 13.55 4.00
N PHE A 119 -2.33 13.69 4.07
CA PHE A 119 -1.42 12.75 4.70
C PHE A 119 -0.78 13.41 5.92
N ARG A 120 -0.94 12.80 7.09
CA ARG A 120 -0.43 13.32 8.37
C ARG A 120 0.77 12.52 8.83
N ILE A 121 1.82 13.23 9.26
CA ILE A 121 2.99 12.68 9.95
C ILE A 121 2.97 13.21 11.37
N LYS A 122 3.13 12.34 12.38
CA LYS A 122 3.25 12.79 13.77
C LYS A 122 4.46 12.10 14.44
N PRO A 123 5.56 12.82 14.66
CA PRO A 123 6.69 12.33 15.44
C PRO A 123 6.42 12.47 16.94
N SER A 124 7.09 11.64 17.76
CA SER A 124 7.02 11.72 19.23
C SER A 124 7.99 12.76 19.84
N GLN A 125 8.82 13.38 19.01
CA GLN A 125 9.80 14.39 19.35
C GLN A 125 9.73 15.50 18.32
N GLY A 126 10.21 16.70 18.66
CA GLY A 126 10.30 17.81 17.72
C GLY A 126 11.19 17.47 16.52
N VAL A 127 10.78 17.92 15.34
CA VAL A 127 11.51 17.70 14.08
C VAL A 127 11.68 19.01 13.33
N GLU A 128 12.78 19.13 12.60
CA GLU A 128 12.99 20.23 11.65
C GLU A 128 12.30 19.86 10.33
N VAL A 129 11.43 20.73 9.83
CA VAL A 129 10.73 20.57 8.53
C VAL A 129 11.15 21.69 7.60
N ASN A 130 11.70 21.34 6.44
CA ASN A 130 12.10 22.31 5.41
C ASN A 130 11.36 22.02 4.10
N ILE A 131 10.69 23.00 3.53
CA ILE A 131 10.02 22.84 2.23
C ILE A 131 11.07 22.81 1.12
N ALA A 132 10.99 21.81 0.23
CA ALA A 132 11.97 21.60 -0.84
C ALA A 132 11.28 21.12 -2.12
N GLY A 133 11.21 21.98 -3.13
CA GLY A 133 10.64 21.65 -4.45
C GLY A 133 9.16 21.22 -4.36
N ASP A 134 8.88 20.01 -4.84
CA ASP A 134 7.56 19.36 -4.83
C ASP A 134 7.31 18.54 -3.54
N GLY A 135 7.94 18.94 -2.44
CA GLY A 135 7.82 18.22 -1.18
C GLY A 135 8.54 18.91 -0.02
N PHE A 136 9.06 18.10 0.91
CA PHE A 136 9.70 18.59 2.12
C PHE A 136 10.73 17.61 2.67
N GLU A 137 11.66 18.14 3.46
CA GLU A 137 12.65 17.40 4.21
C GLU A 137 12.27 17.38 5.69
N ILE A 138 12.46 16.24 6.33
CA ILE A 138 12.39 16.08 7.78
C ILE A 138 13.78 15.73 8.30
N LYS A 139 14.20 16.42 9.36
CA LYS A 139 15.37 16.07 10.14
C LYS A 139 15.01 15.97 11.61
N VAL A 140 15.47 14.92 12.27
CA VAL A 140 15.30 14.73 13.71
C VAL A 140 16.61 14.28 14.33
N ASN A 141 17.04 14.97 15.38
CA ASN A 141 18.10 14.49 16.25
C ASN A 141 17.45 13.78 17.41
N THR A 142 17.78 12.51 17.62
CA THR A 142 17.14 11.70 18.64
C THR A 142 18.15 10.97 19.51
N SER A 143 17.80 10.85 20.79
CA SER A 143 18.50 10.05 21.77
C SER A 143 17.47 9.21 22.53
N GLY A 144 17.64 7.89 22.54
CA GLY A 144 16.73 6.99 23.25
C GLY A 144 15.62 6.43 22.37
N GLU A 145 14.35 6.72 22.69
CA GLU A 145 13.16 6.24 21.96
C GLU A 145 12.56 7.33 21.06
N PHE A 146 12.47 7.05 19.76
CA PHE A 146 11.78 7.86 18.77
C PHE A 146 10.65 7.06 18.13
N LYS A 147 9.46 7.65 18.06
CA LYS A 147 8.33 7.11 17.31
C LYS A 147 7.89 8.11 16.27
N VAL A 148 7.40 7.61 15.14
CA VAL A 148 6.69 8.42 14.15
C VAL A 148 5.56 7.60 13.57
N ALA A 149 4.36 8.18 13.56
CA ALA A 149 3.20 7.61 12.92
C ALA A 149 2.89 8.38 11.64
N PHE A 150 2.33 7.66 10.67
CA PHE A 150 1.90 8.19 9.38
C PHE A 150 0.47 7.75 9.13
N ALA A 151 -0.38 8.64 8.66
CA ALA A 151 -1.78 8.35 8.45
C ALA A 151 -2.35 9.09 7.23
N GLY A 152 -3.22 8.42 6.48
CA GLY A 152 -3.95 9.03 5.38
C GLY A 152 -5.46 8.81 5.47
N GLY A 153 -6.24 9.74 4.90
CA GLY A 153 -7.69 9.65 4.88
C GLY A 153 -8.31 9.54 6.27
N ASP A 154 -9.24 8.60 6.45
CA ASP A 154 -9.97 8.44 7.73
C ASP A 154 -9.08 7.97 8.89
N TYR A 155 -7.87 7.49 8.60
CA TYR A 155 -6.93 7.04 9.63
C TYR A 155 -6.19 8.18 10.33
N VAL A 156 -6.28 9.42 9.81
CA VAL A 156 -5.62 10.60 10.42
C VAL A 156 -6.02 10.77 11.90
N ASN A 157 -7.28 10.48 12.24
CA ASN A 157 -7.78 10.56 13.62
C ASN A 157 -7.27 9.43 14.55
N SER A 158 -6.60 8.41 14.00
CA SER A 158 -6.05 7.28 14.75
C SER A 158 -4.56 7.43 15.08
N ILE A 159 -3.92 8.51 14.61
CA ILE A 159 -2.47 8.69 14.71
C ILE A 159 -1.96 8.72 16.15
N ASP A 160 -2.70 9.36 17.06
CA ASP A 160 -2.37 9.43 18.50
C ASP A 160 -2.47 8.07 19.18
N SER A 161 -3.41 7.24 18.74
CA SER A 161 -3.56 5.89 19.28
C SER A 161 -2.35 5.03 18.91
N ALA A 162 -1.85 5.16 17.68
CA ALA A 162 -0.65 4.46 17.22
C ALA A 162 0.64 4.91 17.94
N LEU A 163 0.78 6.20 18.22
CA LEU A 163 1.96 6.72 18.95
C LEU A 163 1.96 6.32 20.43
N ARG A 164 0.78 6.35 21.07
CA ARG A 164 0.64 5.98 22.48
C ARG A 164 0.96 4.51 22.71
N ASP A 165 0.47 3.64 21.83
CA ASP A 165 0.66 2.20 21.90
C ASP A 165 0.89 1.62 20.50
N GLU A 166 2.12 1.19 20.21
CA GLU A 166 2.46 0.54 18.94
C GLU A 166 1.71 -0.79 18.73
N GLY A 167 1.25 -1.42 19.82
CA GLY A 167 0.38 -2.59 19.81
C GLY A 167 -0.99 -2.32 19.19
N TYR A 168 -1.44 -1.06 19.13
CA TYR A 168 -2.65 -0.63 18.45
C TYR A 168 -2.63 -1.01 16.95
N VAL A 169 -1.50 -0.77 16.28
CA VAL A 169 -1.33 -1.08 14.86
C VAL A 169 -1.00 -2.56 14.69
N GLU A 170 -0.10 -3.09 15.53
CA GLU A 170 0.35 -4.48 15.46
C GLU A 170 -0.82 -5.47 15.56
N THR A 171 -1.68 -5.30 16.56
CA THR A 171 -2.78 -6.23 16.85
C THR A 171 -3.81 -6.23 15.72
N ARG A 172 -4.16 -5.04 15.20
CA ARG A 172 -5.07 -4.93 14.05
C ARG A 172 -4.49 -5.55 12.80
N ARG A 173 -3.21 -5.31 12.52
CA ARG A 173 -2.51 -5.94 11.40
C ARG A 173 -2.55 -7.46 11.53
N ARG A 174 -2.19 -8.00 12.69
CA ARG A 174 -2.17 -9.44 12.94
C ARG A 174 -3.57 -10.06 12.80
N TYR A 175 -4.60 -9.40 13.34
CA TYR A 175 -5.98 -9.86 13.20
C TYR A 175 -6.42 -9.89 11.72
N TRP A 176 -6.17 -8.79 11.00
CA TRP A 176 -6.50 -8.67 9.58
C TRP A 176 -5.81 -9.72 8.72
N LEU A 177 -4.49 -9.90 8.88
CA LEU A 177 -3.75 -10.91 8.12
C LEU A 177 -4.19 -12.34 8.47
N ASN A 178 -4.51 -12.62 9.74
CA ASN A 178 -5.08 -13.91 10.10
C ASN A 178 -6.44 -14.14 9.44
N ALA A 179 -7.31 -13.11 9.41
CA ALA A 179 -8.62 -13.21 8.75
C ALA A 179 -8.47 -13.47 7.25
N LEU A 180 -7.57 -12.75 6.57
CA LEU A 180 -7.26 -12.97 5.15
C LEU A 180 -6.74 -14.40 4.91
N MET A 181 -5.74 -14.84 5.67
CA MET A 181 -5.13 -16.15 5.45
C MET A 181 -6.06 -17.31 5.84
N ASN A 182 -6.95 -17.12 6.81
CA ASN A 182 -8.01 -18.09 7.14
C ASN A 182 -9.02 -18.28 5.99
N GLY A 183 -9.21 -17.27 5.13
CA GLY A 183 -10.09 -17.37 3.97
C GLY A 183 -9.50 -18.18 2.82
N VAL A 184 -8.20 -18.48 2.83
CA VAL A 184 -7.56 -19.26 1.77
C VAL A 184 -7.78 -20.75 2.00
N ASP A 185 -8.25 -21.47 0.97
CA ASP A 185 -8.36 -22.93 1.00
C ASP A 185 -6.98 -23.54 1.35
N GLY A 186 -6.96 -24.38 2.39
CA GLY A 186 -5.73 -24.98 2.92
C GLY A 186 -4.91 -25.77 1.90
N ARG A 187 -5.53 -26.24 0.80
CA ARG A 187 -4.81 -26.88 -0.31
C ARG A 187 -3.81 -25.94 -0.99
N TYR A 188 -4.04 -24.63 -0.92
CA TYR A 188 -3.14 -23.61 -1.45
C TYR A 188 -2.13 -23.06 -0.43
N LEU A 189 -2.06 -23.61 0.79
CA LEU A 189 -1.18 -23.17 1.86
C LEU A 189 -0.14 -24.22 2.24
N ARG A 190 0.26 -25.08 1.29
CA ARG A 190 1.13 -26.24 1.56
C ARG A 190 2.59 -25.88 1.81
N THR A 191 3.09 -24.83 1.15
CA THR A 191 4.49 -24.39 1.25
C THR A 191 4.57 -22.93 1.71
N ASP A 192 5.71 -22.54 2.27
CA ASP A 192 5.95 -21.15 2.68
C ASP A 192 5.91 -20.20 1.48
N LEU A 193 6.36 -20.63 0.31
CA LEU A 193 6.25 -19.86 -0.93
C LEU A 193 4.78 -19.60 -1.28
N MET A 194 3.91 -20.62 -1.24
CA MET A 194 2.49 -20.42 -1.55
C MET A 194 1.79 -19.52 -0.51
N ARG A 195 2.13 -19.67 0.78
CA ARG A 195 1.65 -18.77 1.84
C ARG A 195 2.09 -17.33 1.58
N LEU A 196 3.34 -17.13 1.16
CA LEU A 196 3.86 -15.82 0.78
C LEU A 196 3.15 -15.25 -0.45
N CYS A 197 2.89 -16.05 -1.49
CA CYS A 197 2.14 -15.61 -2.67
C CYS A 197 0.71 -15.14 -2.29
N TRP A 198 0.00 -15.90 -1.46
CA TRP A 198 -1.33 -15.49 -0.96
C TRP A 198 -1.26 -14.24 -0.09
N TYR A 199 -0.29 -14.16 0.82
CA TYR A 199 -0.04 -12.95 1.58
C TYR A 199 0.17 -11.74 0.65
N VAL A 200 1.02 -11.86 -0.37
CA VAL A 200 1.32 -10.75 -1.28
C VAL A 200 0.06 -10.32 -2.04
N ILE A 201 -0.65 -11.24 -2.70
CA ILE A 201 -1.82 -10.87 -3.50
C ILE A 201 -2.94 -10.30 -2.62
N LEU A 202 -3.19 -10.85 -1.43
CA LEU A 202 -4.28 -10.36 -0.57
C LEU A 202 -3.92 -9.02 0.10
N THR A 203 -2.64 -8.78 0.43
CA THR A 203 -2.22 -7.50 1.00
C THR A 203 -2.01 -6.40 -0.05
N ASN A 204 -1.84 -6.77 -1.32
CA ASN A 204 -1.79 -5.81 -2.42
C ASN A 204 -3.17 -5.27 -2.83
N ARG A 205 -4.25 -5.95 -2.42
CA ARG A 205 -5.62 -5.43 -2.57
C ARG A 205 -5.79 -4.13 -1.81
N CYS A 206 -6.52 -3.18 -2.38
CA CYS A 206 -6.72 -1.86 -1.81
C CYS A 206 -8.04 -1.23 -2.26
N VAL A 207 -8.43 -0.17 -1.56
CA VAL A 207 -9.62 0.64 -1.82
C VAL A 207 -9.21 2.11 -1.80
N VAL A 208 -9.65 2.86 -2.80
CA VAL A 208 -9.52 4.32 -2.83
C VAL A 208 -10.93 4.90 -2.64
N LYS A 209 -11.21 5.44 -1.46
CA LYS A 209 -12.56 5.90 -1.12
C LYS A 209 -13.01 7.03 -2.04
N ASN A 210 -14.26 6.97 -2.46
CA ASN A 210 -14.91 7.99 -3.30
C ASN A 210 -14.18 8.26 -4.64
N HIS A 211 -13.39 7.31 -5.13
CA HIS A 211 -12.66 7.49 -6.38
C HIS A 211 -13.61 7.32 -7.60
N PRO A 212 -13.60 8.25 -8.57
CA PRO A 212 -14.58 8.24 -9.67
C PRO A 212 -14.38 7.11 -10.68
N ALA A 213 -13.14 6.64 -10.85
CA ALA A 213 -12.77 5.53 -11.76
C ALA A 213 -12.60 4.18 -11.03
N LEU A 214 -11.72 4.12 -10.02
CA LEU A 214 -11.49 2.96 -9.13
C LEU A 214 -12.60 2.81 -8.06
N ARG A 215 -13.81 2.46 -8.48
CA ARG A 215 -15.00 2.40 -7.60
C ARG A 215 -15.03 1.16 -6.71
N LEU A 216 -14.46 0.05 -7.19
CA LEU A 216 -14.37 -1.21 -6.47
C LEU A 216 -12.94 -1.49 -6.00
N PRO A 217 -12.75 -2.37 -4.99
CA PRO A 217 -11.42 -2.75 -4.54
C PRO A 217 -10.63 -3.42 -5.68
N PHE A 218 -9.35 -3.12 -5.76
CA PHE A 218 -8.46 -3.65 -6.79
C PHE A 218 -7.09 -4.00 -6.23
N ASN A 219 -6.31 -4.75 -7.00
CA ASN A 219 -4.94 -5.11 -6.67
C ASN A 219 -3.93 -4.23 -7.39
N MET A 220 -3.01 -3.63 -6.62
CA MET A 220 -1.78 -3.08 -7.17
C MET A 220 -0.81 -4.24 -7.48
N PRO A 221 -0.16 -4.31 -8.65
CA PRO A 221 0.86 -5.33 -8.90
C PRO A 221 2.00 -5.25 -7.87
N SER A 222 2.38 -4.02 -7.48
CA SER A 222 3.34 -3.78 -6.40
C SER A 222 3.08 -2.43 -5.73
N LYS A 223 2.82 -2.43 -4.42
CA LYS A 223 2.68 -1.17 -3.65
C LYS A 223 3.96 -0.32 -3.61
N TYR A 224 5.08 -0.83 -4.11
CA TYR A 224 6.38 -0.16 -4.09
C TYR A 224 6.77 0.42 -5.45
N VAL A 225 6.23 -0.11 -6.55
CA VAL A 225 6.64 0.27 -7.92
C VAL A 225 5.43 0.55 -8.82
N PHE A 226 4.43 -0.32 -8.82
CA PHE A 226 3.25 -0.26 -9.69
C PHE A 226 1.99 -0.07 -8.84
N ARG A 227 1.67 1.19 -8.54
CA ARG A 227 0.69 1.58 -7.52
C ARG A 227 -0.71 1.86 -8.05
N HIS A 228 -0.97 1.50 -9.30
CA HIS A 228 -2.25 1.72 -9.99
C HIS A 228 -2.92 0.39 -10.30
N GLN A 229 -4.13 0.42 -10.84
CA GLN A 229 -4.74 -0.78 -11.40
C GLN A 229 -4.27 -0.97 -12.84
N TRP A 230 -3.87 -2.18 -13.21
CA TRP A 230 -3.36 -2.50 -14.56
C TRP A 230 -4.18 -3.61 -15.20
N LEU A 231 -4.54 -3.46 -16.47
CA LEU A 231 -5.45 -4.36 -17.20
C LEU A 231 -4.95 -5.80 -17.23
N TRP A 232 -3.71 -6.02 -17.67
CA TRP A 232 -3.14 -7.36 -17.75
C TRP A 232 -3.00 -7.97 -16.35
N ASP A 233 -2.37 -7.25 -15.42
CA ASP A 233 -2.13 -7.73 -14.06
C ASP A 233 -3.44 -8.07 -13.34
N SER A 234 -4.44 -7.18 -13.37
CA SER A 234 -5.76 -7.42 -12.76
C SER A 234 -6.48 -8.62 -13.38
N SER A 235 -6.29 -8.87 -14.68
CA SER A 235 -6.84 -10.09 -15.32
C SER A 235 -6.23 -11.35 -14.69
N PHE A 236 -4.91 -11.38 -14.46
CA PHE A 236 -4.24 -12.50 -13.80
C PHE A 236 -4.54 -12.57 -12.30
N HIS A 237 -4.68 -11.42 -11.63
CA HIS A 237 -5.13 -11.36 -10.25
C HIS A 237 -6.52 -11.98 -10.11
N ALA A 238 -7.49 -11.61 -10.95
CA ALA A 238 -8.85 -12.15 -10.91
C ALA A 238 -8.87 -13.67 -11.14
N ILE A 239 -8.05 -14.17 -12.07
CA ILE A 239 -7.83 -15.60 -12.26
C ILE A 239 -7.41 -16.24 -10.92
N VAL A 240 -6.43 -15.71 -10.19
CA VAL A 240 -6.03 -16.29 -8.90
C VAL A 240 -7.12 -16.11 -7.82
N LEU A 241 -7.66 -14.89 -7.68
CA LEU A 241 -8.61 -14.48 -6.65
C LEU A 241 -9.93 -15.28 -6.71
N ARG A 242 -10.31 -15.84 -7.86
CA ARG A 242 -11.51 -16.70 -7.96
C ARG A 242 -11.45 -17.94 -7.06
N HIS A 243 -10.24 -18.36 -6.70
CA HIS A 243 -10.01 -19.49 -5.78
C HIS A 243 -10.09 -19.09 -4.31
N TYR A 244 -10.04 -17.79 -4.02
CA TYR A 244 -10.26 -17.22 -2.68
C TYR A 244 -11.73 -16.86 -2.49
N ASP A 245 -12.24 -15.99 -3.36
CA ASP A 245 -13.65 -15.58 -3.40
C ASP A 245 -13.99 -15.08 -4.82
N PRO A 246 -14.91 -15.74 -5.54
CA PRO A 246 -15.32 -15.29 -6.86
C PRO A 246 -15.87 -13.86 -6.91
N ARG A 247 -16.48 -13.35 -5.83
CA ARG A 247 -16.96 -11.96 -5.80
C ARG A 247 -15.78 -10.98 -5.81
N THR A 248 -14.78 -11.22 -4.97
CA THR A 248 -13.50 -10.49 -4.98
C THR A 248 -12.85 -10.48 -6.36
N ALA A 249 -12.92 -11.59 -7.11
CA ALA A 249 -12.40 -11.66 -8.47
C ALA A 249 -13.22 -10.86 -9.50
N MET A 250 -14.56 -10.83 -9.36
CA MET A 250 -15.41 -9.97 -10.20
C MET A 250 -15.14 -8.48 -9.93
N GLU A 251 -15.01 -8.10 -8.65
CA GLU A 251 -14.67 -6.73 -8.24
C GLU A 251 -13.36 -6.24 -8.88
N GLU A 252 -12.34 -7.11 -8.92
CA GLU A 252 -11.05 -6.83 -9.56
C GLU A 252 -11.20 -6.44 -11.04
N LEU A 253 -12.14 -7.06 -11.75
CA LEU A 253 -12.36 -6.81 -13.18
C LEU A 253 -13.32 -5.63 -13.44
N GLU A 254 -14.25 -5.36 -12.53
CA GLU A 254 -15.33 -4.40 -12.75
C GLU A 254 -14.81 -2.98 -13.01
N ASN A 255 -13.76 -2.54 -12.32
CA ASN A 255 -13.16 -1.22 -12.59
C ASN A 255 -12.68 -1.10 -14.04
N LEU A 256 -12.13 -2.16 -14.63
CA LEU A 256 -11.68 -2.16 -16.03
C LEU A 256 -12.89 -2.02 -16.98
N LEU A 257 -13.99 -2.73 -16.68
CA LEU A 257 -15.23 -2.63 -17.46
C LEU A 257 -15.85 -1.22 -17.39
N LEU A 258 -15.83 -0.61 -16.20
CA LEU A 258 -16.38 0.72 -15.95
C LEU A 258 -15.58 1.85 -16.61
N ASN A 259 -14.31 1.59 -16.96
CA ASN A 259 -13.42 2.57 -17.56
C ASN A 259 -13.16 2.34 -19.06
N GLN A 260 -13.98 1.50 -19.73
CA GLN A 260 -13.95 1.39 -21.19
C GLN A 260 -14.18 2.78 -21.83
N LYS A 261 -13.30 3.16 -22.75
CA LYS A 261 -13.38 4.40 -23.51
C LYS A 261 -14.55 4.36 -24.52
N PRO A 262 -15.05 5.52 -24.98
CA PRO A 262 -16.16 5.57 -25.94
C PRO A 262 -15.93 4.81 -27.26
N ASP A 263 -14.66 4.66 -27.67
CA ASP A 263 -14.26 3.93 -28.88
C ASP A 263 -14.10 2.41 -28.65
N GLY A 264 -14.37 1.92 -27.44
CA GLY A 264 -14.28 0.49 -27.10
C GLY A 264 -12.98 0.09 -26.41
N ARG A 265 -11.94 0.93 -26.42
CA ARG A 265 -10.65 0.59 -25.79
C ARG A 265 -10.80 0.48 -24.28
N ILE A 266 -10.22 -0.57 -23.70
CA ILE A 266 -10.08 -0.69 -22.25
C ILE A 266 -8.70 -0.16 -21.87
N PRO A 267 -8.59 0.84 -20.98
CA PRO A 267 -7.30 1.40 -20.64
C PRO A 267 -6.41 0.36 -19.97
N HIS A 268 -5.13 0.37 -20.31
CA HIS A 268 -4.16 -0.53 -19.70
C HIS A 268 -3.87 -0.21 -18.23
N GLU A 269 -4.16 1.01 -17.79
CA GLU A 269 -3.86 1.52 -16.46
C GLU A 269 -4.95 2.48 -15.97
N ILE A 270 -5.34 2.38 -14.71
CA ILE A 270 -6.26 3.30 -14.04
C ILE A 270 -5.55 3.88 -12.81
N PHE A 271 -5.22 5.17 -12.89
CA PHE A 271 -4.49 5.95 -11.89
C PHE A 271 -5.37 6.29 -10.68
N MET A 272 -4.73 6.57 -9.54
CA MET A 272 -5.40 7.07 -8.34
C MET A 272 -5.59 8.61 -8.35
N SER A 273 -4.95 9.29 -9.30
CA SER A 273 -4.88 10.74 -9.41
C SER A 273 -4.84 11.16 -10.87
N LYS A 274 -5.51 12.27 -11.21
CA LYS A 274 -5.44 12.81 -12.58
C LYS A 274 -4.08 13.40 -12.85
N GLU A 275 -3.43 13.99 -11.85
CA GLU A 275 -2.10 14.57 -12.02
C GLU A 275 -1.07 13.54 -12.47
N ALA A 276 -1.15 12.31 -11.95
CA ALA A 276 -0.26 11.24 -12.42
C ALA A 276 -0.52 10.87 -13.88
N CYS A 277 -1.77 10.60 -14.23
CA CYS A 277 -2.12 10.29 -15.62
C CYS A 277 -1.69 11.42 -16.57
N ARG A 278 -1.90 12.69 -16.18
CA ARG A 278 -1.47 13.86 -16.92
C ARG A 278 0.06 13.94 -17.05
N SER A 279 0.78 13.67 -15.97
CA SER A 279 2.25 13.68 -15.97
C SER A 279 2.86 12.59 -16.85
N PHE A 280 2.26 11.40 -16.90
CA PHE A 280 2.81 10.27 -17.68
C PHE A 280 2.33 10.27 -19.14
N TRP A 281 1.08 10.67 -19.39
CA TRP A 281 0.43 10.49 -20.68
C TRP A 281 -0.10 11.79 -21.31
N GLY A 282 -0.04 12.93 -20.61
CA GLY A 282 -0.59 14.20 -21.11
C GLY A 282 -2.12 14.24 -21.14
N ILE A 283 -2.80 13.37 -20.39
CA ILE A 283 -4.26 13.19 -20.44
C ILE A 283 -4.91 13.66 -19.12
N ASP A 284 -5.96 14.48 -19.21
CA ASP A 284 -6.71 14.97 -18.03
C ASP A 284 -7.86 14.02 -17.60
N ASP A 285 -7.51 12.76 -17.40
CA ASP A 285 -8.42 11.68 -17.01
C ASP A 285 -7.70 10.75 -16.01
N TYR A 286 -8.40 9.80 -15.40
CA TYR A 286 -7.79 8.78 -14.54
C TYR A 286 -7.19 7.61 -15.32
N SER A 287 -7.36 7.57 -16.64
CA SER A 287 -6.85 6.49 -17.47
C SER A 287 -6.47 6.97 -18.87
N PRO A 288 -5.39 6.45 -19.48
CA PRO A 288 -4.96 6.84 -20.80
C PRO A 288 -5.81 6.19 -21.90
N TRP A 289 -5.57 6.56 -23.16
CA TRP A 289 -6.24 6.00 -24.35
C TRP A 289 -5.49 4.81 -24.97
N THR A 290 -4.59 4.19 -24.21
CA THR A 290 -3.77 3.05 -24.63
C THR A 290 -4.17 1.79 -23.88
N THR A 291 -3.94 0.63 -24.50
CA THR A 291 -4.39 -0.67 -24.00
C THR A 291 -3.27 -1.70 -23.87
N GLN A 292 -3.60 -2.91 -23.40
CA GLN A 292 -2.68 -4.04 -23.17
C GLN A 292 -3.23 -5.33 -23.81
N PRO A 293 -2.42 -6.39 -23.96
CA PRO A 293 -2.86 -7.65 -24.56
C PRO A 293 -4.19 -8.17 -23.99
N PRO A 294 -5.11 -8.67 -24.83
CA PRO A 294 -6.51 -8.86 -24.49
C PRO A 294 -6.76 -10.15 -23.68
N VAL A 295 -6.24 -10.22 -22.46
CA VAL A 295 -6.43 -11.35 -21.53
C VAL A 295 -7.72 -11.24 -20.69
N LEU A 296 -8.44 -10.12 -20.79
CA LEU A 296 -9.63 -9.85 -19.99
C LEU A 296 -10.76 -10.86 -20.23
N ALA A 297 -11.02 -11.25 -21.48
CA ALA A 297 -12.05 -12.25 -21.79
C ALA A 297 -11.73 -13.61 -21.14
N VAL A 298 -10.47 -14.01 -21.12
CA VAL A 298 -9.99 -15.24 -20.46
C VAL A 298 -10.20 -15.15 -18.94
N ALA A 299 -9.94 -13.99 -18.34
CA ALA A 299 -10.17 -13.79 -16.91
C ALA A 299 -11.67 -13.83 -16.56
N VAL A 300 -12.51 -13.16 -17.36
CA VAL A 300 -13.97 -13.17 -17.19
C VAL A 300 -14.52 -14.60 -17.28
N ASP A 301 -14.11 -15.37 -18.29
CA ASP A 301 -14.50 -16.76 -18.45
C ASP A 301 -14.06 -17.63 -17.25
N ALA A 302 -12.80 -17.48 -16.82
CA ALA A 302 -12.28 -18.22 -15.68
C ALA A 302 -13.08 -17.94 -14.39
N VAL A 303 -13.46 -16.69 -14.15
CA VAL A 303 -14.26 -16.26 -12.98
C VAL A 303 -15.69 -16.79 -13.06
N LEU A 304 -16.38 -16.61 -14.19
CA LEU A 304 -17.75 -17.06 -14.39
C LEU A 304 -17.89 -18.59 -14.38
N SER A 305 -16.90 -19.29 -14.93
CA SER A 305 -16.81 -20.75 -14.86
C SER A 305 -16.65 -21.26 -13.42
N LYS A 306 -16.06 -20.46 -12.52
CA LYS A 306 -15.93 -20.78 -11.11
C LYS A 306 -17.22 -20.52 -10.33
N ALA A 307 -17.89 -19.40 -10.59
CA ALA A 307 -19.19 -19.07 -10.03
C ALA A 307 -19.94 -18.13 -10.97
N TRP A 308 -21.06 -18.61 -11.52
CA TRP A 308 -21.85 -17.83 -12.46
C TRP A 308 -22.53 -16.64 -11.78
N ASN A 309 -22.49 -15.48 -12.44
CA ASN A 309 -23.24 -14.28 -12.06
C ASN A 309 -23.77 -13.61 -13.34
N SER A 310 -25.09 -13.67 -13.55
CA SER A 310 -25.72 -13.18 -14.78
C SER A 310 -25.53 -11.68 -14.99
N GLU A 311 -25.60 -10.88 -13.93
CA GLU A 311 -25.44 -9.43 -14.04
C GLU A 311 -24.01 -9.04 -14.44
N PHE A 312 -23.01 -9.67 -13.83
CA PHE A 312 -21.61 -9.49 -14.20
C PHE A 312 -21.34 -9.98 -15.63
N ALA A 313 -21.87 -11.14 -16.01
CA ALA A 313 -21.74 -11.68 -17.36
C ALA A 313 -22.32 -10.74 -18.42
N GLU A 314 -23.51 -10.19 -18.19
CA GLU A 314 -24.14 -9.25 -19.11
C GLU A 314 -23.32 -7.97 -19.29
N ARG A 315 -22.81 -7.40 -18.18
CA ARG A 315 -21.95 -6.21 -18.24
C ARG A 315 -20.62 -6.51 -18.96
N ALA A 316 -19.96 -7.59 -18.60
CA ALA A 316 -18.69 -8.00 -19.21
C ALA A 316 -18.84 -8.26 -20.71
N LEU A 317 -19.89 -8.97 -21.14
CA LEU A 317 -20.14 -9.24 -22.56
C LEU A 317 -20.36 -7.94 -23.36
N LYS A 318 -21.14 -7.00 -22.84
CA LYS A 318 -21.39 -5.69 -23.50
C LYS A 318 -20.10 -4.90 -23.73
N VAL A 319 -19.17 -4.96 -22.79
CA VAL A 319 -17.86 -4.31 -22.88
C VAL A 319 -16.93 -5.06 -23.83
N LEU A 320 -16.80 -6.38 -23.65
CA LEU A 320 -15.86 -7.21 -24.43
C LEU A 320 -16.16 -7.23 -25.93
N VAL A 321 -17.43 -7.19 -26.34
CA VAL A 321 -17.81 -7.16 -27.77
C VAL A 321 -17.38 -5.85 -28.44
N LYS A 322 -17.21 -4.77 -27.68
CA LYS A 322 -16.73 -3.48 -28.19
C LYS A 322 -15.21 -3.34 -28.12
N TYR A 323 -14.50 -4.27 -27.49
CA TYR A 323 -13.08 -4.12 -27.22
C TYR A 323 -12.27 -4.47 -28.48
N ASP A 324 -11.82 -3.44 -29.18
CA ASP A 324 -11.01 -3.47 -30.42
C ASP A 324 -9.67 -2.73 -30.20
#